data_AF-A0A139D7J9-F1
#
_entry.id   AF-A0A139D7J9-F1
#
_cell.length_a   1.000
_cell.length_b   1.000
_cell.length_c   1.000
_cell.angle_alpha   90.00
_cell.angle_beta   90.00
_cell.angle_gamma   90.00
#
_symmetry.space_group_name_H-M   'P 1'
#
loop_
_entity.id
_entity.type
_entity.pdbx_description
1 polymer ?
#
loop_
_entity_poly.entity_id
_entity_poly.type
_entity_poly.pdbx_seq_one_letter_code
_entity_poly.pdbx_strand_id
1 'polypeptide(L)'
;MDNQKGLTLIELLLSIVILGLILSLISIILFNSFDIFRDSSERVTEDCLLQIMVQDITSKIREAKYFDFRTANTWTFYSGKDADDNLLEGFTIKLNNNNQLSIIKSGKEVRKIDNVISFSLTNYAINFYEGSGKAPDSSAFEFEIEVDLGNNIIIEKQTVYSRNL
;
A
#
# COMPACT_ATOMS: atom_id res chain seq x y z
N MET A 1 -19.51 45.89 -56.05
CA MET A 1 -20.48 45.32 -55.08
C MET A 1 -20.18 43.84 -55.04
N ASP A 2 -19.49 43.41 -54.00
CA ASP A 2 -18.92 42.07 -53.93
C ASP A 2 -20.03 41.05 -53.66
N ASN A 3 -20.07 40.01 -54.50
CA ASN A 3 -20.97 38.87 -54.35
C ASN A 3 -20.65 38.14 -53.03
N GLN A 4 -21.47 38.37 -52.00
CA GLN A 4 -21.50 37.49 -50.84
C GLN A 4 -22.10 36.16 -51.29
N LYS A 5 -21.25 35.18 -51.59
CA LYS A 5 -21.66 33.81 -51.90
C LYS A 5 -22.31 33.21 -50.65
N GLY A 6 -23.63 33.05 -50.67
CA GLY A 6 -24.36 32.32 -49.63
C GLY A 6 -24.03 30.83 -49.66
N LEU A 7 -24.03 30.21 -48.48
CA LEU A 7 -23.88 28.76 -48.30
C LEU A 7 -25.03 28.03 -49.00
N THR A 8 -24.71 27.08 -49.87
CA THR A 8 -25.73 26.24 -50.49
C THR A 8 -26.21 25.16 -49.51
N LEU A 9 -27.46 24.72 -49.64
CA LEU A 9 -28.06 23.69 -48.77
C LEU A 9 -27.22 22.40 -48.76
N ILE A 10 -26.63 22.05 -49.91
CA ILE A 10 -25.79 20.86 -50.05
C ILE A 10 -24.46 20.99 -49.30
N GLU A 11 -23.82 22.16 -49.34
CA GLU A 11 -22.60 22.44 -48.57
C GLU A 11 -22.88 22.39 -47.06
N LEU A 12 -24.04 22.87 -46.62
CA LEU A 12 -24.48 22.77 -45.22
C LEU A 12 -24.65 21.29 -44.80
N LEU A 13 -25.34 20.50 -45.62
CA LEU A 13 -25.56 19.08 -45.35
C LEU A 13 -24.23 18.32 -45.25
N LEU A 14 -23.32 18.58 -46.20
CA LEU A 14 -22.01 17.94 -46.25
C LEU A 14 -21.15 18.31 -45.04
N SER A 15 -21.23 19.57 -44.59
CA SER A 15 -20.54 20.04 -43.37
C SER A 15 -21.05 19.33 -42.12
N ILE A 16 -22.36 19.11 -42.00
CA ILE A 16 -22.96 18.39 -40.86
C ILE A 16 -22.51 16.93 -40.85
N VAL A 17 -22.47 16.26 -42.01
CA VAL A 17 -22.00 14.87 -42.12
C VAL A 17 -20.54 14.74 -41.69
N ILE A 18 -19.67 15.64 -42.18
CA ILE A 18 -18.25 15.66 -41.79
C ILE A 18 -18.10 15.91 -40.28
N LEU A 19 -18.85 16.87 -39.74
CA LEU A 19 -18.83 17.17 -38.30
C LEU A 19 -19.27 15.95 -37.47
N GLY A 20 -20.32 15.24 -37.89
CA GLY A 20 -20.78 14.03 -37.23
C GLY A 20 -19.74 12.91 -37.21
N LEU A 21 -19.02 12.72 -38.31
CA LEU A 21 -17.90 11.75 -38.38
C LEU A 21 -16.76 12.13 -37.43
N ILE A 22 -16.39 13.41 -37.39
CA ILE A 22 -15.35 13.91 -36.48
C ILE A 22 -15.77 13.71 -35.01
N LEU A 23 -17.00 14.08 -34.66
CA LEU A 23 -17.52 13.91 -33.30
C LEU A 23 -17.55 12.43 -32.89
N SER A 24 -17.97 11.53 -33.80
CA SER A 24 -17.95 10.09 -33.55
C SER A 24 -16.55 9.56 -33.25
N LEU A 25 -15.55 9.98 -34.02
CA LEU A 25 -14.15 9.63 -33.76
C LEU A 25 -13.65 10.16 -32.41
N ILE A 26 -13.97 11.42 -32.09
CA ILE A 26 -13.60 12.03 -30.81
C ILE A 26 -14.25 11.27 -29.63
N SER A 27 -15.51 10.87 -29.75
CA SER A 27 -16.19 10.10 -28.71
C SER A 27 -15.46 8.80 -28.39
N ILE A 28 -15.03 8.04 -29.41
CA ILE A 28 -14.29 6.79 -29.21
C ILE A 28 -12.98 7.04 -28.47
N ILE A 29 -12.24 8.09 -28.86
CA ILE A 29 -10.97 8.46 -28.21
C ILE A 29 -11.20 8.85 -26.75
N LEU A 30 -12.26 9.63 -26.46
CA LEU A 30 -12.59 10.06 -25.11
C LEU A 30 -12.97 8.88 -24.21
N PHE A 31 -13.78 7.94 -24.69
CA PHE A 31 -14.13 6.72 -23.93
C PHE A 31 -12.89 5.92 -23.56
N ASN A 32 -12.02 5.62 -24.53
CA ASN A 32 -10.79 4.88 -24.27
C ASN A 32 -9.84 5.63 -23.31
N SER A 33 -9.82 6.97 -23.38
CA SER A 33 -8.98 7.77 -22.49
C SER A 33 -9.45 7.69 -21.04
N PHE A 34 -10.77 7.77 -20.79
CA PHE A 34 -11.31 7.67 -19.43
C PHE A 34 -11.02 6.31 -18.78
N ASP A 35 -11.07 5.22 -19.54
CA ASP A 35 -10.73 3.89 -19.03
C ASP A 35 -9.25 3.83 -18.60
N ILE A 36 -8.33 4.35 -19.42
CA ILE A 36 -6.90 4.41 -19.08
C ILE A 36 -6.66 5.27 -17.83
N PHE A 37 -7.33 6.42 -17.72
CA PHE A 37 -7.19 7.30 -16.55
C PHE A 37 -7.73 6.64 -15.28
N ARG A 38 -8.84 5.90 -15.37
CA ARG A 38 -9.41 5.21 -14.21
C ARG A 38 -8.47 4.13 -13.70
N ASP A 39 -7.99 3.26 -14.59
CA ASP A 39 -7.06 2.19 -14.21
C ASP A 39 -5.74 2.75 -13.66
N SER A 40 -5.25 3.85 -14.24
CA SER A 40 -4.04 4.53 -13.75
C SER A 40 -4.26 5.17 -12.38
N SER A 41 -5.42 5.79 -12.16
CA SER A 41 -5.78 6.44 -10.89
C SER A 41 -5.95 5.42 -9.77
N GLU A 42 -6.56 4.28 -10.07
CA GLU A 42 -6.74 3.18 -9.11
C GLU A 42 -5.37 2.61 -8.69
N ARG A 43 -4.49 2.30 -9.65
CA ARG A 43 -3.12 1.83 -9.36
C ARG A 43 -2.31 2.84 -8.54
N VAL A 44 -2.31 4.12 -8.93
CA VAL A 44 -1.59 5.17 -8.18
C VAL A 44 -2.10 5.30 -6.74
N THR A 45 -3.39 5.07 -6.53
CA THR A 45 -3.98 5.10 -5.18
C THR A 45 -3.52 3.90 -4.34
N GLU A 46 -3.51 2.71 -4.91
CA GLU A 46 -3.03 1.49 -4.24
C GLU A 46 -1.54 1.57 -3.88
N ASP A 47 -0.70 2.02 -4.82
CA ASP A 47 0.75 2.23 -4.59
C ASP A 47 1.00 3.21 -3.44
N CYS A 48 0.26 4.32 -3.42
CA CYS A 48 0.37 5.33 -2.38
C CYS A 48 -0.05 4.76 -1.01
N LEU A 49 -1.16 4.01 -0.95
CA LEU A 49 -1.61 3.38 0.29
C LEU A 49 -0.59 2.36 0.81
N LEU A 50 0.02 1.58 -0.09
CA LEU A 50 1.04 0.61 0.25
C LEU A 50 2.30 1.30 0.81
N GLN A 51 2.80 2.34 0.15
CA GLN A 51 3.96 3.11 0.62
C GLN A 51 3.70 3.72 2.01
N ILE A 52 2.52 4.29 2.23
CA ILE A 52 2.14 4.83 3.55
C ILE A 52 2.08 3.70 4.59
N MET A 53 1.54 2.54 4.24
CA MET A 53 1.48 1.38 5.15
C MET A 53 2.89 0.92 5.55
N VAL A 54 3.79 0.73 4.59
CA VAL A 54 5.18 0.32 4.85
C VAL A 54 5.90 1.38 5.68
N GLN A 55 5.72 2.67 5.37
CA GLN A 55 6.29 3.75 6.15
C GLN A 55 5.78 3.77 7.60
N ASP A 56 4.48 3.54 7.82
CA ASP A 56 3.90 3.46 9.16
C ASP A 56 4.41 2.25 9.93
N ILE A 57 4.52 1.08 9.31
CA ILE A 57 5.10 -0.12 9.90
C ILE A 57 6.55 0.16 10.29
N THR A 58 7.35 0.68 9.36
CA THR A 58 8.76 1.04 9.58
C THR A 58 8.93 2.02 10.73
N SER A 59 8.12 3.08 10.76
CA SER A 59 8.15 4.08 11.82
C SER A 59 7.87 3.45 13.19
N LYS A 60 6.86 2.59 13.27
CA LYS A 60 6.48 1.91 14.52
C LYS A 60 7.51 0.87 14.97
N ILE A 61 8.10 0.12 14.05
CA ILE A 61 9.18 -0.83 14.33
C ILE A 61 10.39 -0.11 14.95
N ARG A 62 10.73 1.09 14.47
CA ARG A 62 11.80 1.91 15.04
C ARG A 62 11.55 2.30 16.51
N GLU A 63 10.28 2.40 16.91
CA GLU A 63 9.87 2.72 18.29
C GLU A 63 9.79 1.47 19.19
N ALA A 64 9.72 0.28 18.60
CA ALA A 64 9.65 -0.96 19.35
C ALA A 64 10.99 -1.29 20.02
N LYS A 65 10.89 -1.96 21.18
CA LYS A 65 12.03 -2.49 21.93
C LYS A 65 12.08 -4.00 21.93
N TYR A 66 10.91 -4.65 21.88
CA TYR A 66 10.78 -6.10 21.85
C TYR A 66 9.74 -6.51 20.80
N PHE A 67 9.80 -7.75 20.35
CA PHE A 67 8.86 -8.32 19.37
C PHE A 67 8.55 -9.79 19.68
N ASP A 68 7.42 -10.27 19.19
CA ASP A 68 6.95 -11.65 19.30
C ASP A 68 6.24 -12.09 18.01
N PHE A 69 6.81 -13.10 17.34
CA PHE A 69 6.31 -13.68 16.09
C PHE A 69 5.83 -15.13 16.27
N ARG A 70 5.49 -15.55 17.49
CA ARG A 70 5.04 -16.92 17.76
C ARG A 70 3.72 -17.28 17.08
N THR A 71 2.91 -16.28 16.74
CA THR A 71 1.59 -16.49 16.11
C THR A 71 1.69 -16.26 14.61
N ALA A 72 1.28 -17.25 13.81
CA ALA A 72 1.23 -17.10 12.36
C ALA A 72 0.38 -15.88 11.96
N ASN A 73 0.84 -15.14 10.95
CA ASN A 73 0.18 -13.95 10.40
C ASN A 73 -0.06 -12.82 11.43
N THR A 74 0.63 -12.86 12.57
CA THR A 74 0.52 -11.83 13.62
C THR A 74 1.92 -11.50 14.15
N TRP A 75 2.31 -10.24 14.04
CA TRP A 75 3.59 -9.74 14.50
C TRP A 75 3.33 -8.70 15.59
N THR A 76 3.61 -9.05 16.84
CA THR A 76 3.39 -8.15 17.98
C THR A 76 4.69 -7.50 18.38
N PHE A 77 4.63 -6.19 18.64
CA PHE A 77 5.75 -5.36 19.04
C PHE A 77 5.42 -4.64 20.35
N TYR A 78 6.43 -4.49 21.20
CA TYR A 78 6.29 -3.94 22.53
C TYR A 78 7.19 -2.72 22.70
N SER A 79 6.67 -1.73 23.41
CA SER A 79 7.34 -0.44 23.63
C SER A 79 8.37 -0.48 24.78
N GLY A 80 8.26 -1.48 25.65
CA GLY A 80 9.12 -1.61 26.82
C GLY A 80 8.65 -2.71 27.76
N LYS A 81 9.13 -2.65 28.99
CA LYS A 81 8.66 -3.46 30.11
C LYS A 81 8.29 -2.56 31.30
N ASP A 82 7.34 -2.98 32.11
CA ASP A 82 7.02 -2.33 33.38
C ASP A 82 8.01 -2.75 34.49
N ALA A 83 7.77 -2.29 35.72
CA ALA A 83 8.62 -2.60 36.87
C ALA A 83 8.60 -4.09 37.27
N ASP A 84 7.57 -4.83 36.86
CA ASP A 84 7.36 -6.24 37.14
C ASP A 84 7.80 -7.14 35.95
N ASP A 85 8.57 -6.58 35.01
CA ASP A 85 9.05 -7.23 33.79
C ASP A 85 7.94 -7.63 32.79
N ASN A 86 6.72 -7.13 32.95
CA ASN A 86 5.65 -7.36 31.97
C ASN A 86 5.86 -6.48 30.75
N LEU A 87 5.62 -7.05 29.56
CA LEU A 87 5.75 -6.33 28.30
C LEU A 87 4.67 -5.26 28.16
N LEU A 88 5.10 -4.02 27.94
CA LEU A 88 4.21 -2.89 27.66
C LEU A 88 3.74 -2.94 26.21
N GLU A 89 2.43 -2.80 26.01
CA GLU A 89 1.82 -2.84 24.68
C GLU A 89 2.47 -1.79 23.76
N GLY A 90 2.85 -2.22 22.56
CA GLY A 90 3.28 -1.34 21.48
C GLY A 90 2.22 -1.32 20.39
N PHE A 91 2.31 -2.26 19.47
CA PHE A 91 1.37 -2.43 18.37
C PHE A 91 1.43 -3.87 17.84
N THR A 92 0.43 -4.25 17.06
CA THR A 92 0.37 -5.55 16.39
C THR A 92 0.10 -5.34 14.91
N ILE A 93 0.84 -6.03 14.07
CA ILE A 93 0.54 -6.16 12.64
C ILE A 93 -0.16 -7.50 12.47
N LYS A 94 -1.28 -7.52 11.75
CA LYS A 94 -2.05 -8.74 11.51
C LYS A 94 -2.44 -8.83 10.04
N LEU A 95 -2.12 -9.96 9.41
CA LEU A 95 -2.70 -10.35 8.14
C LEU A 95 -3.85 -11.31 8.43
N ASN A 96 -5.08 -10.90 8.12
CA ASN A 96 -6.25 -11.74 8.36
C ASN A 96 -6.57 -12.65 7.15
N ASN A 97 -7.47 -13.60 7.34
CA ASN A 97 -7.88 -14.54 6.29
C ASN A 97 -8.66 -13.87 5.13
N ASN A 98 -9.02 -12.60 5.28
CA ASN A 98 -9.69 -11.81 4.25
C ASN A 98 -8.68 -11.01 3.41
N ASN A 99 -7.38 -11.35 3.48
CA ASN A 99 -6.31 -10.63 2.79
C ASN A 99 -6.24 -9.16 3.18
N GLN A 100 -6.48 -8.86 4.47
CA GLN A 100 -6.37 -7.50 5.01
C GLN A 100 -5.20 -7.45 5.96
N LEU A 101 -4.29 -6.51 5.70
CA LEU A 101 -3.19 -6.20 6.59
C LEU A 101 -3.59 -5.00 7.46
N SER A 102 -3.64 -5.22 8.77
CA SER A 102 -4.06 -4.23 9.75
C SER A 102 -2.94 -3.92 10.74
N ILE A 103 -2.81 -2.65 11.12
CA ILE A 103 -2.03 -2.22 12.27
C ILE A 103 -2.97 -1.93 13.42
N ILE A 104 -2.79 -2.64 14.53
CA ILE A 104 -3.59 -2.54 15.75
C ILE A 104 -2.73 -1.93 16.85
N LYS A 105 -3.25 -0.91 17.55
CA LYS A 105 -2.61 -0.29 18.72
C LYS A 105 -3.65 -0.12 19.82
N SER A 106 -3.36 -0.61 21.03
CA SER A 106 -4.29 -0.53 22.16
C SER A 106 -5.66 -1.14 21.84
N GLY A 107 -5.64 -2.30 21.18
CA GLY A 107 -6.82 -3.03 20.74
C GLY A 107 -7.64 -2.36 19.61
N LYS A 108 -7.21 -1.22 19.06
CA LYS A 108 -7.91 -0.51 17.98
C LYS A 108 -7.15 -0.62 16.66
N GLU A 109 -7.87 -0.87 15.57
CA GLU A 109 -7.32 -0.79 14.22
C GLU A 109 -7.03 0.68 13.87
N VAL A 110 -5.76 0.99 13.62
CA VAL A 110 -5.29 2.35 13.28
C VAL A 110 -5.15 2.51 11.78
N ARG A 111 -4.82 1.43 11.08
CA ARG A 111 -4.69 1.40 9.62
C ARG A 111 -5.01 0.02 9.10
N LYS A 112 -5.56 -0.02 7.89
CA LYS A 112 -5.88 -1.23 7.13
C LYS A 112 -5.54 -1.02 5.66
N ILE A 113 -5.05 -2.05 5.01
CA ILE A 113 -4.99 -2.16 3.55
C ILE A 113 -5.65 -3.48 3.16
N ASP A 114 -6.47 -3.43 2.11
CA ASP A 114 -7.20 -4.58 1.57
C ASP A 114 -6.39 -5.23 0.43
N ASN A 115 -6.79 -6.45 0.04
CA ASN A 115 -6.20 -7.19 -1.10
C ASN A 115 -4.71 -7.54 -0.96
N VAL A 116 -4.23 -7.76 0.27
CA VAL A 116 -2.86 -8.23 0.54
C VAL A 116 -2.78 -9.74 0.36
N ILE A 117 -2.08 -10.19 -0.66
CA ILE A 117 -1.86 -11.62 -0.94
C ILE A 117 -0.88 -12.21 0.06
N SER A 118 0.24 -11.53 0.29
CA SER A 118 1.23 -11.95 1.27
C SER A 118 1.86 -10.77 1.97
N PHE A 119 2.20 -10.98 3.24
CA PHE A 119 3.01 -10.08 4.03
C PHE A 119 4.01 -10.92 4.79
N SER A 120 5.28 -10.54 4.73
CA SER A 120 6.35 -11.17 5.49
C SER A 120 7.19 -10.12 6.17
N LEU A 121 7.60 -10.46 7.39
CA LEU A 121 8.51 -9.65 8.18
C LEU A 121 9.64 -10.56 8.67
N THR A 122 10.80 -10.40 8.05
CA THR A 122 11.98 -11.24 8.28
C THR A 122 12.94 -10.50 9.19
N ASN A 123 13.31 -11.12 10.31
CA ASN A 123 14.34 -10.56 11.20
C ASN A 123 15.73 -11.06 10.77
N TYR A 124 16.65 -10.13 10.56
CA TYR A 124 18.06 -10.40 10.30
C TYR A 124 18.96 -10.24 11.53
N ALA A 125 18.39 -9.88 12.69
CA ALA A 125 19.12 -9.87 13.95
C ALA A 125 19.72 -11.27 14.20
N ILE A 126 21.06 -11.29 14.28
CA ILE A 126 21.92 -12.46 14.46
C ILE A 126 21.38 -13.33 15.61
N ASN A 127 21.19 -14.62 15.33
CA ASN A 127 20.88 -15.67 16.28
C ASN A 127 21.66 -15.50 17.59
N PHE A 128 20.98 -15.04 18.63
CA PHE A 128 21.31 -15.41 19.99
C PHE A 128 20.05 -16.04 20.59
N TYR A 129 20.19 -17.31 20.98
CA TYR A 129 19.19 -18.18 21.63
C TYR A 129 18.34 -19.08 20.72
N GLU A 130 18.99 -20.04 20.06
CA GLU A 130 18.40 -21.38 20.00
C GLU A 130 18.33 -21.94 21.44
N GLY A 131 17.11 -22.04 22.00
CA GLY A 131 16.82 -22.96 23.11
C GLY A 131 16.37 -22.39 24.47
N SER A 132 16.27 -21.08 24.68
CA SER A 132 15.97 -20.55 26.03
C SER A 132 14.52 -20.12 26.28
N GLY A 133 13.65 -20.08 25.24
CA GLY A 133 12.26 -19.64 25.39
C GLY A 133 12.10 -18.18 25.87
N LYS A 134 13.20 -17.41 25.94
CA LYS A 134 13.20 -15.99 26.29
C LYS A 134 13.13 -15.15 25.00
N ALA A 135 12.33 -14.08 25.04
CA ALA A 135 12.32 -13.08 23.98
C ALA A 135 13.75 -12.54 23.79
N PRO A 136 14.20 -12.33 22.54
CA PRO A 136 15.55 -11.85 22.26
C PRO A 136 15.81 -10.51 22.97
N ASP A 137 16.87 -10.48 23.78
CA ASP A 137 17.31 -9.33 24.57
C ASP A 137 18.24 -8.41 23.76
N SER A 138 18.09 -8.37 22.44
CA SER A 138 18.89 -7.50 21.58
C SER A 138 18.12 -6.21 21.30
N SER A 139 18.59 -5.12 21.91
CA SER A 139 18.09 -3.76 21.68
C SER A 139 18.24 -3.29 20.22
N ALA A 140 19.03 -4.01 19.41
CA ALA A 140 19.14 -3.83 17.97
C ALA A 140 18.52 -5.03 17.25
N PHE A 141 17.56 -4.74 16.38
CA PHE A 141 17.00 -5.69 15.43
C PHE A 141 16.91 -5.05 14.05
N GLU A 142 17.01 -5.88 13.02
CA GLU A 142 16.95 -5.49 11.61
C GLU A 142 15.80 -6.28 10.97
N PHE A 143 14.83 -5.58 10.39
CA PHE A 143 13.71 -6.23 9.71
C PHE A 143 13.67 -5.89 8.24
N GLU A 144 13.43 -6.90 7.41
CA GLU A 144 12.93 -6.71 6.05
C GLU A 144 11.42 -6.91 6.05
N ILE A 145 10.73 -5.89 5.57
CA ILE A 145 9.29 -5.89 5.32
C ILE A 145 9.08 -6.23 3.86
N GLU A 146 8.18 -7.14 3.55
CA GLU A 146 7.74 -7.45 2.18
C GLU A 146 6.21 -7.58 2.17
N VAL A 147 5.58 -6.95 1.20
CA VAL A 147 4.11 -6.90 1.03
C VAL A 147 3.79 -7.14 -0.44
N ASP A 148 2.77 -7.94 -0.74
CA ASP A 148 2.32 -8.23 -2.11
C ASP A 148 0.81 -8.02 -2.26
N LEU A 149 0.41 -7.29 -3.31
CA LEU A 149 -0.98 -7.01 -3.69
C LEU A 149 -1.43 -7.77 -4.96
N GLY A 150 -0.57 -8.55 -5.61
CA GLY A 150 -0.90 -9.49 -6.68
C GLY A 150 -1.15 -8.95 -8.08
N ASN A 151 -1.85 -7.82 -8.22
CA ASN A 151 -2.29 -7.32 -9.53
C ASN A 151 -1.16 -6.64 -10.33
N ASN A 152 -0.10 -6.23 -9.64
CA ASN A 152 1.23 -5.87 -10.11
C ASN A 152 2.11 -6.09 -8.88
N ILE A 153 3.16 -6.90 -8.98
CA ILE A 153 4.00 -7.25 -7.82
C ILE A 153 4.73 -5.99 -7.33
N ILE A 154 4.14 -5.26 -6.40
CA ILE A 154 4.79 -4.16 -5.70
C ILE A 154 5.37 -4.74 -4.43
N ILE A 155 6.51 -5.39 -4.58
CA ILE A 155 7.31 -5.82 -3.46
C ILE A 155 8.09 -4.61 -2.96
N GLU A 156 7.56 -3.97 -1.93
CA GLU A 156 8.31 -2.96 -1.20
C GLU A 156 9.16 -3.67 -0.15
N LYS A 157 10.48 -3.72 -0.39
CA LYS A 157 11.48 -4.25 0.55
C LYS A 157 12.14 -3.11 1.29
N GLN A 158 11.91 -3.04 2.60
CA GLN A 158 12.53 -2.03 3.45
C GLN A 158 13.23 -2.66 4.65
N THR A 159 14.53 -2.34 4.78
CA THR A 159 15.32 -2.66 5.97
C THR A 159 15.10 -1.61 7.06
N VAL A 160 14.75 -2.05 8.27
CA VAL A 160 14.45 -1.16 9.40
C VAL A 160 15.27 -1.54 10.62
N TYR A 161 15.88 -0.53 11.27
CA TYR A 161 16.65 -0.67 12.50
C TYR A 161 15.90 -0.09 13.70
N SER A 162 15.99 -0.72 14.87
CA SER A 162 15.53 -0.11 16.13
C SER A 162 16.33 1.16 16.47
N ARG A 163 15.69 2.14 17.12
CA ARG A 163 16.36 3.37 17.59
C ARG A 163 17.30 3.16 18.78
N ASN A 164 17.33 1.99 19.42
CA ASN A 164 18.20 1.74 20.58
C ASN A 164 19.65 1.34 20.18
N LEU A 165 20.16 1.87 19.06
CA LEU A 165 21.56 1.76 18.61
C LEU A 165 22.42 2.87 19.25
#